data_AF-A0A934XSY1-F1
#
_entry.id   AF-A0A934XSY1-F1
#
_cell.length_a   1.000
_cell.length_b   1.000
_cell.length_c   1.000
_cell.angle_alpha   90.00
_cell.angle_beta   90.00
_cell.angle_gamma   90.00
#
_symmetry.space_group_name_H-M   'P 1'
#
loop_
_entity.id
_entity.type
_entity.pdbx_description
1 polymer ?
#
loop_
_entity_poly.entity_id
_entity_poly.type
_entity_poly.pdbx_seq_one_letter_code
_entity_poly.pdbx_strand_id
1 'polypeptide(L)'
;MKIIARLTLREAVRRRMVLAAGLLGLAFLLIYNLGFFFLYRDIRASGGLGPTLARNEFFNFISMAGMYAVNFLGIVMAALIAADTLAGEIGTGTIQAVVTKPLRRGEVVLGKWLGFVILLTLYLTLMGGGVFVSLWAQAGYPGAARLDRPWR
;
A
#
# COMPACT_ATOMS: atom_id res chain seq x y z
N MET A 1 36.43 9.34 10.52
CA MET A 1 35.87 8.56 9.38
C MET A 1 34.64 7.69 9.70
N LYS A 2 34.47 7.11 10.90
CA LYS A 2 33.30 6.24 11.24
C LYS A 2 31.92 6.95 11.30
N ILE A 3 31.89 8.28 11.47
CA ILE A 3 30.64 9.06 11.61
C ILE A 3 29.94 9.27 10.26
N ILE A 4 30.71 9.58 9.20
CA ILE A 4 30.17 9.77 7.84
C ILE A 4 29.61 8.44 7.31
N ALA A 5 30.32 7.32 7.52
CA ALA A 5 29.86 6.00 7.13
C ALA A 5 28.54 5.58 7.81
N ARG A 6 28.31 5.96 9.07
CA ARG A 6 27.06 5.69 9.79
C ARG A 6 25.90 6.57 9.34
N LEU A 7 26.17 7.84 9.03
CA LEU A 7 25.16 8.75 8.47
C LEU A 7 24.72 8.28 7.08
N THR A 8 25.65 7.86 6.22
CA THR A 8 25.31 7.29 4.90
C THR A 8 24.58 5.96 5.00
N LEU A 9 24.92 5.10 5.99
CA LEU A 9 24.20 3.83 6.19
C LEU A 9 22.75 4.08 6.61
N ARG A 10 22.52 5.03 7.53
CA ARG A 10 21.20 5.32 8.09
C ARG A 10 20.28 5.96 7.05
N GLU A 11 20.81 6.88 6.26
CA GLU A 11 20.08 7.53 5.16
C GLU A 11 19.76 6.51 4.05
N ALA A 12 20.70 5.62 3.72
CA ALA A 12 20.52 4.59 2.70
C ALA A 12 19.49 3.53 3.10
N VAL A 13 19.45 3.11 4.37
CA VAL A 13 18.48 2.13 4.87
C VAL A 13 17.06 2.69 4.82
N ARG A 14 16.85 3.93 5.29
CA ARG A 14 15.52 4.57 5.30
C ARG A 14 14.94 4.73 3.90
N ARG A 15 15.77 5.12 2.92
CA ARG A 15 15.36 5.21 1.52
C ARG A 15 15.07 3.83 0.92
N ARG A 16 15.85 2.80 1.27
CA ARG A 16 15.63 1.42 0.80
C ARG A 16 14.37 0.78 1.37
N MET A 17 14.04 0.99 2.65
CA MET A 17 12.84 0.42 3.27
C MET A 17 11.56 0.95 2.62
N VAL A 18 11.49 2.26 2.40
CA VAL A 18 10.34 2.89 1.71
C VAL A 18 10.25 2.42 0.26
N LEU A 19 11.39 2.32 -0.45
CA LEU A 19 11.41 1.79 -1.82
C LEU A 19 11.02 0.32 -1.89
N ALA A 20 11.47 -0.51 -0.94
CA ALA A 20 11.13 -1.93 -0.87
C ALA A 20 9.63 -2.11 -0.59
N ALA A 21 9.06 -1.37 0.36
CA ALA A 21 7.62 -1.39 0.64
C ALA A 21 6.79 -0.88 -0.55
N GLY A 22 7.28 0.15 -1.25
CA GLY A 22 6.67 0.67 -2.47
C GLY A 22 6.70 -0.34 -3.63
N LEU A 23 7.84 -0.98 -3.86
CA LEU A 23 8.00 -2.03 -4.87
C LEU A 23 7.14 -3.26 -4.57
N LEU A 24 7.16 -3.75 -3.33
CA LEU A 24 6.35 -4.89 -2.90
C LEU A 24 4.86 -4.58 -3.07
N GLY A 25 4.47 -3.37 -2.71
CA GLY A 25 3.13 -2.86 -2.88
C GLY A 25 2.69 -2.76 -4.35
N LEU A 26 3.54 -2.23 -5.23
CA LEU A 26 3.30 -2.19 -6.67
C LEU A 26 3.18 -3.60 -7.25
N ALA A 27 4.06 -4.51 -6.86
CA ALA A 27 4.00 -5.90 -7.28
C ALA A 27 2.69 -6.56 -6.84
N PHE A 28 2.26 -6.31 -5.60
CA PHE A 28 0.96 -6.77 -5.10
C PHE A 28 -0.19 -6.23 -5.95
N LEU A 29 -0.22 -4.92 -6.23
CA LEU A 29 -1.25 -4.31 -7.07
C LEU A 29 -1.31 -4.92 -8.47
N LEU A 30 -0.16 -5.15 -9.10
CA LEU A 30 -0.08 -5.77 -10.42
C LEU A 30 -0.64 -7.20 -10.39
N ILE A 31 -0.21 -8.01 -9.43
CA ILE A 31 -0.67 -9.40 -9.27
C ILE A 31 -2.17 -9.44 -8.98
N TYR A 32 -2.65 -8.56 -8.09
CA TYR A 32 -4.07 -8.46 -7.76
C TYR A 32 -4.90 -8.07 -8.99
N ASN A 33 -4.45 -7.07 -9.75
CA ASN A 33 -5.15 -6.62 -10.96
C ASN A 33 -5.19 -7.70 -12.05
N LEU A 34 -4.04 -8.35 -12.32
CA LEU A 34 -3.96 -9.46 -13.27
C LEU A 34 -4.83 -10.63 -12.85
N GLY A 35 -4.71 -11.05 -11.59
CA GLY A 35 -5.47 -12.17 -11.04
C GLY A 35 -6.97 -11.90 -11.16
N PHE A 36 -7.40 -10.70 -10.81
CA PHE A 36 -8.80 -10.30 -10.94
C PHE A 36 -9.26 -10.25 -12.41
N PHE A 37 -8.43 -9.77 -13.33
CA PHE A 37 -8.72 -9.73 -14.76
C PHE A 37 -8.88 -11.14 -15.36
N PHE A 38 -7.95 -12.05 -15.08
CA PHE A 38 -8.02 -13.43 -15.56
C PHE A 38 -9.24 -14.15 -14.99
N LEU A 39 -9.46 -14.02 -13.68
CA LEU A 39 -10.58 -14.62 -12.99
C LEU A 39 -11.93 -14.12 -13.53
N TYR A 40 -12.05 -12.83 -13.80
CA TYR A 40 -13.24 -12.25 -14.41
C TYR A 40 -13.46 -12.75 -15.85
N ARG A 41 -12.39 -12.89 -16.64
CA ARG A 41 -12.44 -13.42 -18.00
C ARG A 41 -12.89 -14.88 -18.02
N ASP A 42 -12.33 -15.71 -17.14
CA ASP A 42 -12.65 -17.13 -17.06
C ASP A 42 -14.09 -17.34 -16.61
N ILE A 43 -14.57 -16.54 -15.65
CA ILE A 43 -15.99 -16.55 -15.23
C ILE A 43 -16.90 -16.23 -16.41
N ARG A 44 -16.60 -15.18 -17.20
CA ARG A 44 -17.41 -14.84 -18.38
C ARG A 44 -17.35 -15.94 -19.45
N ALA A 45 -16.18 -16.54 -19.68
CA ALA A 45 -16.00 -17.61 -20.66
C ALA A 45 -16.74 -18.91 -20.27
N SER A 46 -16.87 -19.17 -18.97
CA SER A 46 -17.52 -20.38 -18.41
C SER A 46 -19.04 -20.30 -18.33
N GLY A 47 -19.68 -19.25 -18.89
CA GLY A 47 -21.13 -19.03 -18.80
C GLY A 47 -21.58 -18.08 -17.67
N GLY A 48 -20.64 -17.43 -16.97
CA GLY A 48 -20.91 -16.44 -15.92
C GLY A 48 -21.11 -17.06 -14.53
N LEU A 49 -20.89 -16.25 -13.48
CA LEU A 49 -21.42 -16.54 -12.15
C LEU A 49 -22.94 -16.40 -12.25
N GLY A 50 -23.70 -17.42 -11.83
CA GLY A 50 -25.17 -17.57 -11.99
C GLY A 50 -26.02 -16.38 -11.53
N PRO A 51 -26.99 -16.53 -10.61
CA PRO A 51 -27.85 -15.41 -10.21
C PRO A 51 -27.03 -14.19 -9.75
N THR A 52 -27.55 -12.98 -10.00
CA THR A 52 -26.89 -11.68 -9.71
C THR A 52 -26.33 -11.58 -8.29
N LEU A 53 -26.94 -12.31 -7.34
CA LEU A 53 -26.50 -12.41 -5.96
C LEU A 53 -25.12 -13.08 -5.81
N ALA A 54 -24.90 -14.24 -6.44
CA ALA A 54 -23.62 -14.96 -6.39
C ALA A 54 -22.50 -14.15 -7.06
N ARG A 55 -22.84 -13.39 -8.11
CA ARG A 55 -21.90 -12.46 -8.74
C ARG A 55 -21.49 -11.33 -7.80
N ASN A 56 -22.46 -10.71 -7.11
CA ASN A 56 -22.18 -9.61 -6.18
C ASN A 56 -21.38 -10.09 -4.96
N GLU A 57 -21.69 -11.27 -4.41
CA GLU A 57 -20.92 -11.86 -3.31
C GLU A 57 -19.46 -12.08 -3.70
N PHE A 58 -19.21 -12.62 -4.90
CA PHE A 58 -17.86 -12.83 -5.41
C PHE A 58 -17.05 -11.54 -5.54
N PHE A 59 -17.65 -10.51 -6.13
CA PHE A 59 -17.00 -9.20 -6.25
C PHE A 59 -16.74 -8.56 -4.89
N ASN A 60 -17.69 -8.66 -3.96
CA ASN A 60 -17.52 -8.16 -2.61
C ASN A 60 -16.38 -8.89 -1.89
N PHE A 61 -16.33 -10.22 -1.99
CA PHE A 61 -15.28 -11.05 -1.42
C PHE A 61 -13.89 -10.65 -1.94
N ILE A 62 -13.71 -10.50 -3.26
CA ILE A 62 -12.43 -10.08 -3.84
C ILE A 62 -12.05 -8.66 -3.44
N SER A 63 -13.02 -7.74 -3.40
CA SER A 63 -12.80 -6.37 -2.96
C SER A 63 -12.34 -6.32 -1.50
N MET A 64 -13.03 -7.04 -0.61
CA MET A 64 -12.68 -7.16 0.80
C MET A 64 -11.30 -7.78 0.97
N ALA A 65 -11.02 -8.89 0.27
CA ALA A 65 -9.71 -9.53 0.29
C ALA A 65 -8.58 -8.56 -0.15
N GLY A 66 -8.82 -7.77 -1.20
CA GLY A 66 -7.92 -6.72 -1.64
C GLY A 66 -7.66 -5.66 -0.56
N MET A 67 -8.72 -5.14 0.08
CA MET A 67 -8.58 -4.18 1.18
C MET A 67 -7.88 -4.76 2.41
N TYR A 68 -8.13 -6.03 2.76
CA TYR A 68 -7.42 -6.70 3.85
C TYR A 68 -5.93 -6.85 3.55
N ALA A 69 -5.57 -7.19 2.32
CA ALA A 69 -4.17 -7.26 1.92
C ALA A 69 -3.51 -5.87 1.98
N VAL A 70 -4.18 -4.81 1.52
CA VAL A 70 -3.69 -3.43 1.65
C VAL A 70 -3.50 -3.04 3.12
N ASN A 71 -4.44 -3.40 3.99
CA ASN A 71 -4.33 -3.18 5.43
C ASN A 71 -3.12 -3.91 6.03
N PHE A 72 -2.94 -5.19 5.68
CA PHE A 72 -1.80 -5.99 6.11
C PHE A 72 -0.46 -5.36 5.68
N LEU A 73 -0.35 -4.97 4.41
CA LEU A 73 0.82 -4.26 3.87
C LEU A 73 1.08 -2.94 4.60
N GLY A 74 0.03 -2.18 4.92
CA GLY A 74 0.11 -0.95 5.70
C GLY A 74 0.64 -1.17 7.12
N ILE A 75 0.16 -2.21 7.81
CA ILE A 75 0.63 -2.58 9.16
C ILE A 75 2.10 -2.99 9.12
N VAL A 76 2.50 -3.82 8.14
CA VAL A 76 3.90 -4.22 7.96
C VAL A 76 4.79 -2.99 7.72
N MET A 77 4.34 -2.06 6.86
CA MET A 77 5.06 -0.81 6.60
C MET A 77 5.23 0.01 7.89
N ALA A 78 4.14 0.20 8.65
CA ALA A 78 4.17 0.91 9.93
C ALA A 78 5.13 0.25 10.93
N ALA A 79 5.12 -1.09 11.02
CA ALA A 79 6.00 -1.84 11.90
C ALA A 79 7.48 -1.73 11.49
N LEU A 80 7.78 -1.77 10.19
CA LEU A 80 9.14 -1.58 9.67
C LEU A 80 9.65 -0.17 9.96
N ILE A 81 8.83 0.86 9.76
CA ILE A 81 9.17 2.23 10.14
C ILE A 81 9.43 2.32 11.64
N ALA A 82 8.56 1.75 12.47
CA ALA A 82 8.74 1.77 13.91
C ALA A 82 10.07 1.10 14.32
N ALA A 83 10.37 -0.07 13.75
CA ALA A 83 11.62 -0.78 13.96
C ALA A 83 12.85 0.05 13.53
N ASP A 84 12.80 0.69 12.36
CA ASP A 84 13.88 1.57 11.87
C ASP A 84 14.10 2.78 12.77
N THR A 85 13.01 3.36 13.28
CA THR A 85 13.11 4.49 14.21
C THR A 85 13.75 4.10 15.52
N LEU A 86 13.39 2.93 16.06
CA LEU A 86 13.92 2.39 17.29
C LEU A 86 15.40 2.01 17.13
N ALA A 87 15.75 1.30 16.05
CA ALA A 87 17.13 0.94 15.73
C ALA A 87 18.01 2.18 15.55
N GLY A 88 17.45 3.23 14.94
CA GLY A 88 18.09 4.51 14.82
C GLY A 88 18.36 5.19 16.16
N GLU A 89 17.41 5.15 17.09
CA GLU A 89 17.56 5.75 18.43
C GLU A 89 18.55 4.98 19.31
N ILE A 90 18.53 3.65 19.24
CA ILE A 90 19.48 2.78 19.94
C ILE A 90 20.91 2.97 19.39
N GLY A 91 21.06 3.08 18.06
CA GLY A 91 22.36 3.19 17.39
C GLY A 91 23.10 4.52 17.61
N THR A 92 22.41 5.59 18.01
CA THR A 92 23.02 6.91 18.28
C THR A 92 23.40 7.14 19.75
N GLY A 93 23.22 6.19 20.67
CA GLY A 93 23.63 6.33 22.08
C GLY A 93 23.08 7.59 22.75
N THR A 94 21.99 8.16 22.23
CA THR A 94 21.52 9.51 22.56
C THR A 94 20.53 9.52 23.72
N ILE A 95 20.60 8.51 24.58
CA ILE A 95 20.10 8.66 25.96
C ILE A 95 20.98 9.67 26.72
N GLN A 96 22.26 9.88 26.33
CA GLN A 96 23.19 10.73 27.09
C GLN A 96 23.74 12.00 26.38
N ALA A 97 23.36 12.35 25.14
CA ALA A 97 23.96 13.48 24.42
C ALA A 97 23.01 14.55 23.85
N VAL A 98 21.68 14.47 24.07
CA VAL A 98 20.73 15.55 23.71
C VAL A 98 20.57 16.55 24.87
N VAL A 99 21.68 17.02 25.44
CA VAL A 99 21.66 17.94 26.61
C VAL A 99 22.12 19.36 26.27
N THR A 100 22.66 19.66 25.09
CA THR A 100 23.36 20.95 24.88
C THR A 100 22.67 21.98 24.00
N LYS A 101 21.48 21.73 23.42
CA LYS A 101 20.71 22.76 22.72
C LYS A 101 19.22 22.69 23.05
N PRO A 102 18.57 23.80 23.47
CA PRO A 102 17.16 23.82 23.85
C PRO A 102 16.31 23.88 22.58
N LEU A 103 16.31 22.79 21.81
CA LEU A 103 15.27 22.56 20.81
C LEU A 103 14.05 22.02 21.58
N ARG A 104 12.92 22.72 21.50
CA ARG A 104 11.65 22.30 22.10
C ARG A 104 11.36 20.86 21.69
N ARG A 105 11.44 19.94 22.67
CA ARG A 105 11.36 18.48 22.46
C ARG A 105 10.06 18.06 21.75
N GLY A 106 8.98 18.84 21.89
CA GLY A 106 7.70 18.61 21.23
C GLY A 106 7.71 18.83 19.71
N GLU A 107 8.46 19.81 19.19
CA GLU A 107 8.44 20.16 17.76
C GLU A 107 9.13 19.09 16.91
N VAL A 108 10.19 18.46 17.43
CA VAL A 108 10.90 17.37 16.75
C VAL A 108 10.06 16.09 16.71
N VAL A 109 9.38 15.76 17.82
CA VAL A 109 8.50 14.58 17.90
C VAL A 109 7.29 14.77 16.99
N LEU A 110 6.67 15.96 16.99
CA LEU A 110 5.55 16.29 16.11
C LEU A 110 5.95 16.22 14.63
N GLY A 111 7.11 16.77 14.25
CA GLY A 111 7.60 16.70 12.87
C GLY A 111 7.86 15.27 12.40
N LYS A 112 8.43 14.42 13.27
CA LYS A 112 8.65 13.00 12.98
C LYS A 112 7.33 12.23 12.85
N TRP A 113 6.39 12.47 13.76
CA TRP A 113 5.07 11.83 13.75
C TRP A 113 4.26 12.23 12.51
N LEU A 114 4.22 13.53 12.18
CA LEU A 114 3.59 14.02 10.95
C LEU A 114 4.20 13.41 9.69
N GLY A 115 5.53 13.28 9.63
CA GLY A 115 6.21 12.62 8.52
C GLY A 115 5.76 11.16 8.33
N PHE A 116 5.58 10.41 9.42
CA PHE A 116 5.08 9.03 9.32
C PHE A 116 3.61 8.95 8.96
N VAL A 117 2.77 9.82 9.53
CA VAL A 117 1.35 9.89 9.17
C VAL A 117 1.20 10.20 7.69
N ILE A 118 1.88 11.22 7.17
CA ILE A 118 1.83 11.58 5.74
C ILE A 118 2.27 10.41 4.86
N LEU A 119 3.35 9.71 5.22
CA LEU A 119 3.86 8.60 4.42
C LEU A 119 2.92 7.39 4.46
N LEU A 120 2.38 7.04 5.63
CA LEU A 120 1.38 5.98 5.78
C LEU A 120 0.10 6.29 5.03
N THR A 121 -0.42 7.51 5.17
CA THR A 121 -1.62 7.95 4.47
C THR A 121 -1.41 7.91 2.96
N LEU A 122 -0.29 8.46 2.45
CA LEU A 122 0.04 8.42 1.04
C LEU A 122 0.12 6.97 0.50
N TYR A 123 0.77 6.08 1.25
CA TYR A 123 0.88 4.66 0.90
C TYR A 123 -0.48 3.98 0.84
N LEU A 124 -1.31 4.16 1.87
CA LEU A 124 -2.65 3.57 1.94
C LEU A 124 -3.58 4.13 0.86
N THR A 125 -3.50 5.44 0.57
CA THR A 125 -4.29 6.07 -0.51
C THR A 125 -3.86 5.55 -1.87
N LEU A 126 -2.56 5.39 -2.13
CA LEU A 126 -2.07 4.79 -3.38
C LEU A 126 -2.54 3.33 -3.54
N MET A 127 -2.41 2.53 -2.48
CA MET A 127 -2.81 1.12 -2.49
C MET A 127 -4.32 0.94 -2.63
N GLY A 128 -5.08 1.59 -1.75
CA GLY A 128 -6.54 1.57 -1.78
C GLY A 128 -7.05 2.11 -3.12
N GLY A 129 -6.49 3.23 -3.58
CA GLY A 129 -6.79 3.81 -4.89
C GLY A 129 -6.53 2.82 -6.03
N GLY A 130 -5.40 2.11 -6.01
CA GLY A 130 -5.10 1.08 -7.02
C GLY A 130 -6.09 -0.10 -7.01
N VAL A 131 -6.54 -0.55 -5.84
CA VAL A 131 -7.59 -1.57 -5.72
C VAL A 131 -8.93 -1.03 -6.25
N PHE A 132 -9.32 0.20 -5.88
CA PHE A 132 -10.54 0.83 -6.39
C PHE A 132 -10.52 1.06 -7.91
N VAL A 133 -9.39 1.49 -8.47
CA VAL A 133 -9.21 1.65 -9.92
C VAL A 133 -9.32 0.29 -10.61
N SER A 134 -8.77 -0.77 -10.01
CA SER A 134 -8.91 -2.13 -10.54
C SER A 134 -10.37 -2.59 -10.58
N LEU A 135 -11.13 -2.29 -9.53
CA LEU A 135 -12.57 -2.57 -9.48
C LEU A 135 -13.33 -1.73 -10.50
N TRP A 136 -13.05 -0.43 -10.61
CA TRP A 136 -13.71 0.45 -11.56
C TRP A 136 -13.43 0.05 -13.01
N ALA A 137 -12.18 -0.29 -13.33
CA ALA A 137 -11.79 -0.76 -14.66
C ALA A 137 -12.49 -2.06 -15.06
N GLN A 138 -12.84 -2.94 -14.11
CA GLN A 138 -13.40 -4.26 -14.42
C GLN A 138 -14.93 -4.32 -14.25
N ALA A 139 -15.50 -3.59 -13.28
CA ALA A 139 -16.94 -3.39 -13.13
C ALA A 139 -17.52 -2.38 -14.15
N GLY A 140 -16.68 -1.49 -14.68
CA GLY A 140 -17.02 -0.37 -15.56
C GLY A 140 -16.98 -0.64 -17.07
N TYR A 141 -16.93 -1.90 -17.54
CA TYR A 141 -17.22 -2.23 -18.95
C TYR A 141 -18.65 -2.76 -19.17
N PRO A 142 -19.69 -1.90 -19.16
CA PRO A 142 -20.93 -2.13 -19.89
C PRO A 142 -20.95 -1.48 -21.29
N GLY A 143 -19.79 -1.16 -21.88
CA GLY A 143 -19.69 -0.29 -23.07
C GLY A 143 -19.59 -0.93 -24.46
N ALA A 144 -19.40 -2.25 -24.61
CA ALA A 144 -19.12 -2.84 -25.94
C ALA A 144 -20.05 -3.99 -26.37
N ALA A 145 -21.12 -4.27 -25.62
CA ALA A 145 -22.07 -5.34 -25.93
C ALA A 145 -23.50 -4.82 -26.23
N ARG A 146 -23.63 -3.56 -26.64
CA ARG A 146 -24.93 -2.90 -26.85
C ARG A 146 -25.18 -2.43 -28.29
N LEU A 147 -24.49 -3.00 -29.30
CA LEU A 147 -24.64 -2.57 -30.70
C LEU A 147 -24.80 -3.71 -31.74
N ASP A 148 -25.23 -4.92 -31.37
CA ASP A 148 -25.41 -6.02 -32.34
C ASP A 148 -26.74 -6.80 -32.22
N ARG A 149 -27.76 -6.27 -31.54
CA ARG A 149 -29.11 -6.87 -31.55
C ARG A 149 -30.10 -5.96 -32.30
N PRO A 150 -30.17 -6.08 -33.65
CA PRO A 150 -31.27 -5.49 -34.39
C PRO A 150 -32.54 -6.31 -34.14
N TRP A 151 -33.60 -5.59 -33.79
CA TRP A 151 -34.98 -6.02 -33.55
C TRP A 151 -35.45 -7.20 -34.43
N ARG A 152 -35.52 -8.38 -33.83
CA ARG A 152 -36.35 -9.50 -34.27
C ARG A 152 -36.98 -10.18 -33.07
#